data_AF-A0A6H2A5I6-F1
#
_entry.id   AF-A0A6H2A5I6-F1
#
_cell.length_a   1.000
_cell.length_b   1.000
_cell.length_c   1.000
_cell.angle_alpha   90.00
_cell.angle_beta   90.00
_cell.angle_gamma   90.00
#
_symmetry.space_group_name_H-M   'P 1'
#
loop_
_entity.id
_entity.type
_entity.pdbx_description
1 polymer ?
#
loop_
_entity_poly.entity_id
_entity_poly.type
_entity_poly.pdbx_seq_one_letter_code
_entity_poly.pdbx_strand_id
1 'polypeptide(L)' 'MNMARYDSLRKLKRNKELCWYRDKHPELSWREIGEHFGISVSRAYRIWDKKRKEENHGKGN' A
#
# COMPACT_ATOMS: atom_id res chain seq x y z
N MET A 1 21.08 16.07 5.95
CA MET A 1 19.72 15.63 5.57
C MET A 1 19.65 14.12 5.74
N ASN A 2 18.87 13.61 6.70
CA ASN A 2 18.99 12.22 7.16
C ASN A 2 18.23 11.25 6.23
N MET A 3 18.97 10.47 5.45
CA MET A 3 18.48 9.62 4.34
C MET A 3 17.44 8.56 4.80
N ALA A 4 17.51 8.14 6.07
CA ALA A 4 16.57 7.19 6.69
C ALA A 4 15.13 7.74 6.83
N ARG A 5 14.96 9.05 7.05
CA ARG A 5 13.63 9.67 7.14
C ARG A 5 12.98 9.82 5.77
N TYR A 6 13.79 10.07 4.74
CA TYR A 6 13.31 10.27 3.37
C TYR A 6 12.75 8.99 2.73
N ASP A 7 13.45 7.87 2.94
CA ASP A 7 13.03 6.56 2.44
C ASP A 7 11.71 6.10 3.09
N SER A 8 11.54 6.37 4.39
CA SER A 8 10.30 6.09 5.13
C SER A 8 9.09 6.83 4.57
N LEU A 9 9.24 8.11 4.21
CA LEU A 9 8.17 8.93 3.64
C LEU A 9 7.79 8.49 2.23
N ARG A 10 8.77 8.13 1.38
CA ARG A 10 8.51 7.60 0.03
C ARG A 10 7.75 6.27 0.09
N LYS A 11 8.14 5.38 1.00
CA LYS A 11 7.45 4.11 1.24
C LYS A 11 6.01 4.34 1.71
N LEU A 12 5.78 5.31 2.60
CA LEU A 12 4.45 5.65 3.08
C LEU A 12 3.56 6.20 1.95
N LYS A 13 4.09 7.11 1.12
CA LYS A 13 3.35 7.67 -0.02
C LYS A 13 2.92 6.58 -1.00
N ARG A 14 3.85 5.74 -1.45
CA ARG A 14 3.57 4.61 -2.35
C ARG A 14 2.48 3.69 -1.77
N ASN A 15 2.57 3.37 -0.47
CA ASN A 15 1.60 2.47 0.16
C ASN A 15 0.19 3.06 0.14
N LYS A 16 0.04 4.38 0.37
CA LYS A 16 -1.24 5.07 0.29
C LYS A 16 -1.79 5.08 -1.14
N GLU A 17 -0.94 5.41 -2.11
CA GLU A 17 -1.29 5.42 -3.54
C GLU A 17 -1.71 4.02 -4.02
N LEU A 18 -1.00 2.97 -3.60
CA LEU A 18 -1.35 1.59 -3.94
C LEU A 18 -2.74 1.21 -3.43
N CYS A 19 -3.06 1.56 -2.19
CA CYS A 19 -4.38 1.25 -1.63
C CYS A 19 -5.48 2.02 -2.38
N TRP A 20 -5.27 3.32 -2.64
CA TRP A 20 -6.21 4.12 -3.41
C TRP A 20 -6.40 3.57 -4.83
N TYR A 21 -5.32 3.16 -5.49
CA TYR A 21 -5.36 2.57 -6.83
C TYR A 21 -6.15 1.26 -6.84
N ARG A 22 -5.95 0.39 -5.85
CA ARG A 22 -6.76 -0.83 -5.67
C ARG A 22 -8.25 -0.51 -5.46
N ASP A 23 -8.55 0.48 -4.62
CA ASP A 23 -9.93 0.85 -4.30
C ASP A 23 -10.64 1.48 -5.52
N LYS A 24 -9.90 2.14 -6.42
CA LYS A 24 -10.41 2.71 -7.68
C LYS A 24 -10.52 1.69 -8.83
N HIS A 25 -9.70 0.65 -8.80
CA HIS A 25 -9.62 -0.39 -9.82
C HIS A 25 -9.78 -1.79 -9.20
N PRO A 26 -10.97 -2.12 -8.67
CA PRO A 26 -11.23 -3.43 -8.06
C PRO A 26 -11.13 -4.60 -9.05
N GLU A 27 -11.22 -4.33 -10.36
CA GLU A 27 -11.04 -5.29 -11.45
C GLU A 27 -9.58 -5.71 -11.65
N LEU A 28 -8.61 -4.88 -11.29
CA LEU A 28 -7.19 -5.18 -11.51
C LEU A 28 -6.70 -6.25 -10.55
N SER A 29 -5.94 -7.20 -11.07
CA SER A 29 -5.28 -8.21 -10.26
C SER A 29 -4.13 -7.62 -9.44
N TRP A 30 -3.75 -8.31 -8.36
CA TRP A 30 -2.58 -7.93 -7.56
C TRP A 30 -1.27 -7.98 -8.36
N ARG A 31 -1.25 -8.75 -9.45
CA ARG A 31 -0.11 -8.80 -10.36
C ARG A 31 0.05 -7.48 -11.11
N GLU A 32 -1.02 -7.00 -11.74
CA GLU A 32 -1.03 -5.72 -12.47
C GLU A 32 -0.73 -4.54 -11.54
N ILE A 33 -1.28 -4.56 -10.33
CA ILE A 33 -0.98 -3.54 -9.32
C ILE A 33 0.49 -3.60 -8.90
N GLY A 34 1.05 -4.80 -8.68
CA GLY A 34 2.47 -4.96 -8.37
C GLY A 34 3.38 -4.43 -9.48
N GLU A 35 3.07 -4.79 -10.73
CA GLU A 35 3.79 -4.32 -11.93
C GLU A 35 3.73 -2.78 -12.04
N HIS A 36 2.57 -2.16 -11.83
CA HIS A 36 2.40 -0.71 -11.85
C HIS A 36 3.26 0.01 -10.80
N PHE A 37 3.37 -0.54 -9.59
CA PHE A 37 4.14 0.07 -8.48
C PHE A 37 5.59 -0.42 -8.36
N GLY A 38 6.05 -1.30 -9.28
CA GLY A 38 7.39 -1.88 -9.24
C GLY A 38 7.66 -2.72 -7.99
N ILE A 39 6.66 -3.45 -7.49
CA ILE A 39 6.77 -4.30 -6.31
C ILE A 39 6.19 -5.69 -6.57
N SER A 40 6.56 -6.67 -5.74
CA SER A 40 6.00 -8.01 -5.85
C SER A 40 4.51 -8.05 -5.49
N VAL A 41 3.79 -8.99 -6.11
CA VAL A 41 2.35 -9.28 -5.87
C VAL A 41 2.05 -9.44 -4.38
N SER A 42 2.86 -10.26 -3.70
CA SER A 42 2.71 -10.51 -2.26
C SER A 42 2.92 -9.25 -1.43
N ARG A 43 3.78 -8.32 -1.88
CA ARG A 43 4.01 -7.05 -1.20
C ARG A 43 2.84 -6.09 -1.40
N ALA A 44 2.27 -6.02 -2.59
CA ALA A 44 1.06 -5.23 -2.87
C ALA A 44 -0.11 -5.67 -1.97
N TYR A 45 -0.37 -6.98 -1.92
CA TYR A 45 -1.41 -7.55 -1.06
C TYR A 45 -1.18 -7.22 0.42
N ARG A 46 0.05 -7.45 0.94
CA ARG A 46 0.38 -7.17 2.35
C ARG A 46 0.21 -5.70 2.72
N ILE A 47 0.51 -4.77 1.81
CA ILE A 47 0.31 -3.33 2.04
C ILE A 47 -1.18 -3.02 2.23
N TRP A 48 -2.02 -3.55 1.36
CA TRP A 48 -3.47 -3.34 1.43
C TRP A 48 -4.11 -4.02 2.64
N ASP A 49 -3.77 -5.29 2.91
CA ASP A 49 -4.25 -6.04 4.08
C ASP A 49 -3.87 -5.34 5.40
N LYS A 50 -2.63 -4.85 5.50
CA LYS A 50 -2.18 -4.10 6.66
C LYS A 50 -3.00 -2.82 6.86
N LYS A 51 -3.23 -2.03 5.81
CA LYS A 51 -4.07 -0.82 5.90
C LYS A 51 -5.48 -1.14 6.40
N ARG A 52 -6.11 -2.20 5.86
CA ARG A 52 -7.44 -2.62 6.30
C ARG A 52 -7.44 -3.02 7.78
N LYS A 53 -6.43 -3.76 8.24
CA LYS A 53 -6.32 -4.13 9.66
C LYS A 53 -6.19 -2.90 10.55
N GLU A 54 -5.39 -1.92 10.16
CA GLU A 54 -5.25 -0.64 10.90
C GLU A 54 -6.58 0.13 10.95
N GLU A 55 -7.34 0.20 9.84
CA GLU A 55 -8.66 0.84 9.80
C GLU A 55 -9.72 0.10 10.63
N ASN A 56 -9.65 -1.23 10.72
CA ASN A 56 -10.57 -2.03 11.53
C ASN A 56 -10.19 -2.02 13.02
N HIS A 57 -8.91 -1.96 13.37
CA HIS A 57 -8.44 -1.88 14.75
C HIS A 57 -8.61 -0.48 15.36
N GLY A 58 -8.70 0.57 14.54
CA GLY A 58 -9.00 1.94 14.99
C GLY A 58 -10.49 2.24 15.21
N LYS A 59 -11.39 1.29 14.93
CA LYS A 59 -12.86 1.42 15.04
C LYS A 59 -13.42 0.76 16.30
N GLY A 60 -12.61 0.71 17.35
CA GLY A 60 -12.93 0.15 18.65
C GLY A 60 -12.12 0.83 19.75
N ASN A 61 -12.22 2.15 19.85
CA ASN A 61 -12.06 2.90 21.11
C ASN A 61 -12.60 4.32 20.94
#